data_AF-A0A957CAA7-F1
#
_entry.id   AF-A0A957CAA7-F1
#
_cell.length_a   1.000
_cell.length_b   1.000
_cell.length_c   1.000
_cell.angle_alpha   90.00
_cell.angle_beta   90.00
_cell.angle_gamma   90.00
#
_symmetry.space_group_name_H-M   'P 1'
#
loop_
_entity.id
_entity.type
_entity.pdbx_description
1 polymer ?
#
loop_
_entity_poly.entity_id
_entity_poly.type
_entity_poly.pdbx_seq_one_letter_code
_entity_poly.pdbx_strand_id
1 'polypeptide(L)'
;MNRWFKRLGYAALIVLWLMIMAFPTFAFFLATKGEVQFGNDPRSHMRFFMVQEEESGGIGMEWVRDARGVANCSKTSLGYILWEGNGRNQNTTFCQCYDPITDAPLPLEESTCTP
;
A
#
# COMPACT_ATOMS: atom_id res chain seq x y z
N MET A 1 -19.98 5.42 -35.84
CA MET A 1 -19.69 5.07 -34.43
C MET A 1 -18.27 4.47 -34.18
N ASN A 2 -17.38 4.39 -35.18
CA ASN A 2 -16.10 3.66 -35.06
C ASN A 2 -14.87 4.53 -34.73
N ARG A 3 -15.02 5.86 -34.69
CA ARG A 3 -13.89 6.77 -34.39
C ARG A 3 -13.56 6.83 -32.89
N TRP A 4 -14.56 6.65 -32.03
CA TRP A 4 -14.37 6.64 -30.58
C TRP A 4 -13.61 5.39 -30.12
N PHE A 5 -13.97 4.20 -30.62
CA PHE A 5 -13.23 2.96 -30.34
C PHE A 5 -11.78 3.00 -30.80
N LYS A 6 -11.49 3.62 -31.96
CA LYS A 6 -10.10 3.79 -32.42
C LYS A 6 -9.30 4.72 -31.50
N ARG A 7 -9.90 5.83 -31.05
CA ARG A 7 -9.26 6.75 -30.08
C ARG A 7 -9.01 6.07 -28.74
N LEU A 8 -9.97 5.28 -28.25
CA LEU A 8 -9.84 4.52 -27.01
C LEU A 8 -8.74 3.46 -27.12
N GLY A 9 -8.63 2.78 -28.27
CA GLY A 9 -7.55 1.84 -28.55
C GLY A 9 -6.17 2.51 -28.56
N TYR A 10 -6.01 3.64 -29.27
CA TYR A 10 -4.75 4.38 -29.25
C TYR A 10 -4.41 4.93 -27.86
N ALA A 11 -5.39 5.45 -27.13
CA ALA A 11 -5.18 5.90 -25.76
C ALA A 11 -4.72 4.76 -24.85
N ALA A 12 -5.36 3.59 -24.93
CA ALA A 12 -4.95 2.41 -24.17
C ALA A 12 -3.52 1.96 -24.53
N LEU A 13 -3.14 2.01 -25.80
CA LEU A 13 -1.80 1.64 -26.26
C LEU A 13 -0.74 2.65 -25.78
N ILE A 14 -1.06 3.95 -25.77
CA ILE A 14 -0.20 4.99 -25.21
C ILE A 14 -0.04 4.81 -23.69
N VAL A 15 -1.13 4.54 -22.96
CA VAL A 15 -1.08 4.31 -21.51
C VAL A 15 -0.24 3.07 -21.18
N LEU A 16 -0.44 1.97 -21.94
CA LEU A 16 0.36 0.76 -21.82
C LEU A 16 1.85 1.05 -22.05
N TRP A 17 2.16 1.80 -23.12
CA TRP A 17 3.53 2.17 -23.45
C TRP A 17 4.17 3.03 -22.36
N LEU A 18 3.45 4.01 -21.82
CA LEU A 18 3.90 4.82 -20.70
C LEU A 18 4.14 3.99 -19.44
N MET A 19 3.28 3.01 -19.13
CA MET A 19 3.49 2.10 -18.00
C MET A 19 4.79 1.29 -18.15
N ILE A 20 5.06 0.75 -19.34
CA ILE A 20 6.28 -0.04 -19.61
C ILE A 20 7.54 0.82 -19.41
N MET A 21 7.52 2.07 -19.89
CA MET A 21 8.65 3.00 -19.72
C MET A 21 8.78 3.53 -18.28
N ALA A 22 7.67 3.73 -17.57
CA ALA A 22 7.67 4.19 -16.19
C ALA A 22 8.13 3.10 -15.21
N PHE A 23 7.85 1.82 -15.52
CA PHE A 23 8.19 0.69 -14.67
C PHE A 23 9.66 0.65 -14.20
N PRO A 24 10.69 0.74 -15.07
CA PRO A 24 12.08 0.71 -14.61
C PRO A 24 12.46 1.90 -13.73
N THR A 25 11.92 3.10 -14.01
CA THR A 25 12.17 4.28 -13.17
C THR A 25 11.54 4.12 -11.77
N PHE A 26 10.35 3.53 -11.71
CA PHE A 26 9.65 3.25 -10.47
C PHE A 26 10.36 2.17 -9.65
N ALA A 27 10.81 1.10 -10.30
CA ALA A 27 11.60 0.03 -9.69
C ALA A 27 12.92 0.55 -9.11
N PHE A 28 13.65 1.40 -9.85
CA PHE A 28 14.89 2.00 -9.37
C PHE A 28 14.65 2.96 -8.19
N PHE A 29 13.57 3.73 -8.23
CA PHE A 29 13.20 4.63 -7.13
C PHE A 29 12.85 3.85 -5.85
N LEU A 30 12.12 2.74 -5.98
CA LEU A 30 11.84 1.81 -4.88
C LEU A 30 13.14 1.19 -4.33
N ALA A 31 14.04 0.75 -5.20
CA ALA A 31 15.30 0.14 -4.79
C ALA A 31 16.25 1.13 -4.08
N THR A 32 16.22 2.41 -4.46
CA THR A 32 17.11 3.43 -3.87
C THR A 32 16.59 4.04 -2.58
N LYS A 33 15.28 4.25 -2.46
CA LYS A 33 14.68 4.82 -1.25
C LYS A 33 14.26 3.79 -0.23
N GLY A 34 14.05 2.54 -0.63
CA GLY A 34 13.56 1.46 0.23
C GLY A 34 12.09 1.61 0.65
N GLU A 35 11.57 2.84 0.72
CA GLU A 35 10.17 3.15 1.01
C GLU A 35 9.64 4.34 0.19
N VAL A 36 8.39 4.20 -0.23
CA VAL A 36 7.62 5.24 -0.90
C VAL A 36 6.31 5.40 -0.14
N GLN A 37 6.22 6.46 0.66
CA GLN A 37 5.02 6.83 1.39
C GLN A 37 4.23 7.89 0.60
N PHE A 38 2.97 7.57 0.31
CA PHE A 38 1.98 8.47 -0.27
C PHE A 38 0.95 8.82 0.82
N GLY A 39 0.93 10.10 1.21
CA GLY A 39 0.06 10.61 2.27
C GLY A 39 0.87 11.14 3.44
N ASN A 40 0.55 12.36 3.88
CA ASN A 40 1.20 13.03 5.01
C ASN A 40 0.41 12.84 6.31
N ASP A 41 -0.74 12.16 6.24
CA ASP A 41 -1.60 11.92 7.38
C ASP A 41 -1.21 10.61 8.09
N PRO A 42 -0.91 10.65 9.40
CA PRO A 42 -0.59 9.44 10.16
C PRO A 42 -1.75 8.44 10.18
N ARG A 43 -2.99 8.92 10.02
CA ARG A 43 -4.22 8.10 10.04
C ARG A 43 -4.66 7.55 8.67
N SER A 44 -4.11 8.07 7.57
CA SER A 44 -4.47 7.63 6.21
C SER A 44 -3.30 7.85 5.26
N HIS A 45 -2.37 6.89 5.26
CA HIS A 45 -1.29 6.84 4.30
C HIS A 45 -1.20 5.47 3.64
N MET A 46 -0.66 5.49 2.43
CA MET A 46 -0.30 4.30 1.68
C MET A 46 1.22 4.27 1.56
N ARG A 47 1.85 3.20 2.03
CA ARG A 47 3.30 3.04 1.93
C ARG A 47 3.63 1.79 1.14
N PHE A 48 4.57 1.90 0.21
CA PHE A 48 5.21 0.76 -0.44
C PHE A 48 6.63 0.68 0.08
N PHE A 49 7.07 -0.48 0.52
CA PHE A 49 8.43 -0.68 1.01
C PHE A 49 9.03 -1.95 0.41
N MET A 50 10.33 -1.94 0.18
CA MET A 50 11.05 -3.11 -0.30
C MET A 50 11.46 -3.97 0.90
N VAL A 51 11.10 -5.25 0.87
CA VAL A 51 11.56 -6.25 1.83
C VAL A 51 12.82 -6.88 1.24
N GLN A 52 13.96 -6.67 1.89
CA GLN A 52 15.26 -7.17 1.44
C GLN A 52 15.98 -7.76 2.65
N GLU A 53 15.42 -8.84 3.18
CA GLU A 53 16.02 -9.64 4.24
C GLU A 53 16.86 -10.77 3.63
N GLU A 54 17.84 -11.27 4.39
CA GLU A 54 18.85 -12.25 3.93
C GLU A 54 18.24 -13.52 3.31
N GLU A 55 17.01 -13.88 3.70
CA GLU A 55 16.27 -15.05 3.20
C GLU A 55 14.96 -14.69 2.45
N SER A 56 14.62 -13.39 2.34
CA SER A 56 13.39 -12.98 1.67
C SER A 56 13.48 -11.63 0.94
N GLY A 57 13.12 -11.66 -0.34
CA GLY A 57 13.13 -10.52 -1.25
C GLY A 57 11.73 -10.26 -1.79
N GLY A 58 11.24 -9.03 -1.64
CA GLY A 58 9.88 -8.69 -2.03
C GLY A 58 9.51 -7.21 -1.97
N ILE A 59 8.25 -6.93 -2.27
CA ILE A 59 7.60 -5.63 -2.07
C ILE A 59 6.49 -5.82 -1.03
N GLY A 60 6.56 -5.02 0.04
CA GLY A 60 5.49 -4.80 0.99
C GLY A 60 4.61 -3.62 0.55
N MET A 61 3.30 -3.78 0.71
CA MET A 61 2.32 -2.72 0.56
C MET A 61 1.57 -2.55 1.87
N GLU A 62 1.50 -1.31 2.35
CA GLU A 62 0.82 -0.91 3.56
C GLU A 62 -0.26 0.10 3.21
N TRP A 63 -1.49 -0.20 3.61
CA TRP A 63 -2.62 0.68 3.41
C TRP A 63 -3.29 0.98 4.75
N VAL A 64 -3.16 2.21 5.22
CA VAL A 64 -3.85 2.73 6.40
C VAL A 64 -5.08 3.52 5.97
N ARG A 65 -6.23 3.25 6.59
CA ARG A 65 -7.49 3.98 6.37
C ARG A 65 -8.27 4.09 7.67
N ASP A 66 -9.11 5.10 7.81
CA ASP A 66 -10.01 5.19 8.97
C ASP A 66 -10.99 4.01 9.02
N ALA A 67 -11.21 3.46 10.21
CA ALA A 67 -12.13 2.37 10.46
C ALA A 67 -13.57 2.90 10.39
N ARG A 68 -14.35 2.37 9.46
CA ARG A 68 -15.75 2.79 9.27
C ARG A 68 -16.60 2.34 10.46
N GLY A 69 -17.13 3.28 11.22
CA GLY A 69 -18.05 3.02 12.35
C GLY A 69 -17.40 3.10 13.73
N VAL A 70 -16.08 3.31 13.83
CA VAL A 70 -15.38 3.47 15.12
C VAL A 70 -14.59 4.77 15.09
N ALA A 71 -14.95 5.72 15.96
CA ALA A 71 -14.23 6.99 16.06
C ALA A 71 -12.79 6.75 16.54
N ASN A 72 -11.83 7.46 15.93
CA ASN A 72 -10.40 7.42 16.27
C ASN A 72 -9.69 6.06 16.10
N CYS A 73 -10.23 5.15 15.29
CA CYS A 73 -9.50 3.93 14.93
C CYS A 73 -9.11 3.95 13.45
N SER A 74 -7.86 3.60 13.15
CA SER A 74 -7.40 3.29 11.80
C SER A 74 -7.27 1.78 11.62
N LYS A 75 -7.52 1.35 10.38
CA LYS A 75 -7.32 -0.02 9.91
C LYS A 75 -6.15 -0.02 8.94
N THR A 76 -5.11 -0.77 9.28
CA THR A 76 -3.96 -0.97 8.43
C THR A 76 -3.99 -2.36 7.81
N SER A 77 -3.79 -2.41 6.50
CA SER A 77 -3.70 -3.65 5.74
C SER A 77 -2.28 -3.75 5.18
N LEU A 78 -1.53 -4.76 5.62
CA LEU A 78 -0.24 -5.12 5.06
C LEU A 78 -0.42 -6.28 4.09
N GLY A 79 0.14 -6.15 2.91
CA GLY A 79 0.27 -7.23 1.94
C GLY A 79 1.71 -7.35 1.50
N TYR A 80 2.15 -8.58 1.26
CA TYR A 80 3.51 -8.85 0.80
C TYR A 80 3.45 -9.62 -0.51
N ILE A 81 4.20 -9.14 -1.50
CA ILE A 81 4.48 -9.84 -2.75
C ILE A 81 5.97 -10.16 -2.72
N LEU A 82 6.29 -11.37 -2.25
CA LEU A 82 7.65 -11.88 -2.22
C LEU A 82 7.94 -12.66 -3.51
N TRP A 83 9.08 -12.40 -4.13
CA TRP A 83 9.60 -13.19 -5.27
C TRP A 83 10.75 -14.11 -4.84
N GLU A 84 11.31 -13.86 -3.64
CA GLU A 84 12.38 -14.64 -3.03
C GLU A 84 11.98 -14.92 -1.57
N GLY A 85 12.21 -16.17 -1.12
CA GLY A 85 11.73 -16.66 0.17
C GLY A 85 10.37 -17.36 0.11
N ASN A 86 10.09 -18.20 1.10
CA ASN A 86 8.88 -19.06 1.16
C ASN A 86 7.67 -18.39 1.86
N GLY A 87 7.65 -17.06 1.94
CA GLY A 87 6.56 -16.30 2.55
C GLY A 87 5.41 -16.10 1.56
N ARG A 88 4.54 -17.11 1.42
CA ARG A 88 3.29 -16.99 0.66
C ARG A 88 2.41 -15.87 1.23
N ASN A 89 2.19 -14.80 0.47
CA ASN A 89 1.15 -13.76 0.64
C ASN A 89 0.57 -13.63 2.05
N GLN A 90 1.38 -13.17 3.01
CA GLN A 90 0.94 -12.94 4.38
C GLN A 90 0.17 -11.61 4.46
N ASN A 91 -1.02 -11.57 3.85
CA ASN A 91 -1.89 -10.42 4.00
C ASN A 91 -2.38 -10.37 5.45
N THR A 92 -1.91 -9.38 6.20
CA THR A 92 -2.29 -9.17 7.60
C THR A 92 -3.04 -7.86 7.71
N THR A 93 -4.10 -7.84 8.50
CA THR A 93 -4.83 -6.61 8.81
C THR A 93 -4.79 -6.39 10.30
N PHE A 94 -4.32 -5.22 10.71
CA PHE A 94 -4.31 -4.77 12.09
C PHE A 94 -5.13 -3.51 12.21
N CYS A 95 -5.60 -3.30 13.41
CA CYS A 95 -6.35 -2.13 13.81
C CYS A 95 -5.50 -1.38 14.82
N GLN A 96 -5.55 -0.05 14.76
CA GLN A 96 -4.87 0.81 15.69
C GLN A 96 -5.83 1.91 16.09
N CYS A 97 -6.24 1.88 17.35
CA CYS A 97 -7.09 2.92 17.91
C CYS A 97 -6.22 3.97 18.58
N TYR A 98 -6.66 5.22 18.53
CA TYR A 98 -5.98 6.36 19.11
C TYR A 98 -6.83 6.93 20.24
N ASP A 99 -6.19 7.28 21.34
CA ASP A 99 -6.85 7.94 22.46
C ASP A 99 -7.37 9.33 21.99
N PRO A 100 -8.67 9.65 22.17
CA PRO A 100 -9.24 10.95 21.81
C PRO A 100 -8.59 12.16 22.49
N ILE A 101 -7.88 11.97 23.61
CA ILE A 101 -7.32 13.06 24.42
C ILE A 101 -5.82 13.24 24.14
N THR A 102 -5.09 12.14 23.97
CA THR A 102 -3.63 12.17 23.83
C THR A 102 -3.15 11.94 22.39
N ASP A 103 -4.04 11.57 21.46
CA ASP A 103 -3.73 11.11 20.09
C ASP A 103 -2.66 10.00 20.06
N ALA A 104 -2.42 9.34 21.19
CA ALA A 104 -1.45 8.27 21.31
C ALA A 104 -2.07 6.95 20.82
N PRO A 105 -1.28 6.09 20.14
CA PRO A 105 -1.75 4.78 19.74
C PRO A 105 -1.97 3.88 20.96
N LEU A 106 -3.17 3.30 21.06
CA LEU A 106 -3.52 2.28 22.04
C LEU A 106 -2.85 0.93 21.69
N PRO A 107 -2.64 0.04 22.68
CA PRO A 107 -2.06 -1.28 22.45
C PRO A 107 -2.90 -2.12 21.46
N LEU A 108 -2.21 -2.91 20.63
CA LEU A 108 -2.84 -3.74 19.59
C LEU A 108 -3.84 -4.77 20.13
N GLU A 109 -3.71 -5.18 21.40
CA GLU A 109 -4.61 -6.13 22.07
C GLU A 109 -6.00 -5.55 22.37
N GLU A 110 -6.13 -4.22 22.47
CA GLU A 110 -7.41 -3.53 22.76
C GLU A 110 -8.09 -2.97 21.50
N SER A 111 -7.35 -2.85 20.39
CA SER A 111 -7.85 -2.28 19.14
C SER A 111 -8.53 -3.34 18.27
N THR A 112 -9.84 -3.50 18.45
CA THR A 112 -10.67 -4.34 17.56
C THR A 112 -11.50 -3.46 16.62
N CYS A 113 -11.25 -3.50 15.30
CA CYS A 113 -12.16 -2.86 14.33
C CYS A 113 -13.39 -3.76 14.07
N THR A 114 -14.14 -4.09 15.12
CA THR A 114 -15.49 -4.62 14.97
C THR A 114 -16.48 -3.46 15.14
N PRO A 115 -17.50 -3.34 14.28
CA PRO A 115 -18.58 -2.39 14.47
C PRO A 115 -19.38 -2.68 15.74
#